data_AF-A0A1G2YFJ8-F1
#
_entry.id   AF-A0A1G2YFJ8-F1
#
_cell.length_a   1.000
_cell.length_b   1.000
_cell.length_c   1.000
_cell.angle_alpha   90.00
_cell.angle_beta   90.00
_cell.angle_gamma   90.00
#
_symmetry.space_group_name_H-M   'P 1'
#
loop_
_entity.id
_entity.type
_entity.pdbx_description
1 polymer ?
#
loop_
_entity_poly.entity_id
_entity_poly.type
_entity_poly.pdbx_seq_one_letter_code
_entity_poly.pdbx_strand_id
1 'polypeptide(L)'
;MGEPFTKPNGLYEVKIKHAGSIVTLDSVEGDWDYTGVGTRMRVYQGATMNIVDGGDLRGFGWIRIGEQTGNPGQVGFLNQSGGRIFLRNLKEGGKLGIGDGYGIAPGSTYTMSGGTLTYDRDDPVCDGQLILGSRDGKGTFIIIGDAPVIHMKNLYIAGDNSGGNPYNYGTGTLEFVVGATGVSPIILDSTAYIDQGTDTLANLIITLMAPPPISEDILLIDAVNTIQGTFDTLNGGSAAEGASVILDYGADKYAYALTYAGGSDNNDLVLIWIPEPAAFVLLALGSLLPVSKKRSKF
;
A
#
# COMPACT_ATOMS: atom_id res chain seq x y z
N MET A 1 7.22 20.30 26.94
CA MET A 1 6.86 19.50 25.74
C MET A 1 7.47 20.21 24.55
N GLY A 2 8.19 19.50 23.68
CA GLY A 2 8.82 20.12 22.50
C GLY A 2 7.78 20.50 21.45
N GLU A 3 8.18 21.29 20.45
CA GLU A 3 7.28 21.67 19.35
C GLU A 3 6.79 20.41 18.60
N PRO A 4 5.46 20.28 18.35
CA PRO A 4 4.84 19.10 17.73
C PRO A 4 5.20 18.94 16.25
N PHE A 5 5.71 20.00 15.66
CA PHE A 5 6.06 20.12 14.26
C PHE A 5 7.33 20.96 14.14
N THR A 6 8.28 20.51 13.35
CA THR A 6 9.40 21.36 12.92
C THR A 6 9.07 21.87 11.53
N LYS A 7 8.80 23.18 11.41
CA LYS A 7 8.61 23.83 10.12
C LYS A 7 9.87 23.61 9.25
N PRO A 8 9.72 23.52 7.93
CA PRO A 8 10.87 23.43 7.05
C PRO A 8 11.75 24.69 7.22
N ASN A 9 13.01 24.52 7.67
CA ASN A 9 13.89 25.64 8.06
C ASN A 9 15.23 25.67 7.30
N GLY A 10 15.36 24.88 6.23
CA GLY A 10 16.59 24.71 5.45
C GLY A 10 17.35 23.41 5.76
N LEU A 11 16.90 22.63 6.75
CA LEU A 11 17.51 21.37 7.15
C LEU A 11 16.93 20.16 6.39
N TYR A 12 17.67 19.05 6.42
CA TYR A 12 17.42 17.77 5.74
C TYR A 12 16.06 17.07 6.05
N GLU A 13 15.24 17.55 7.00
CA GLU A 13 14.14 16.72 7.51
C GLU A 13 12.97 17.52 8.11
N VAL A 14 11.75 17.17 7.71
CA VAL A 14 10.49 17.61 8.33
C VAL A 14 9.98 16.49 9.23
N LYS A 15 9.64 16.82 10.48
CA LYS A 15 9.16 15.86 11.49
C LYS A 15 7.80 16.27 12.03
N ILE A 16 6.84 15.35 11.93
CA ILE A 16 5.54 15.39 12.57
C ILE A 16 5.52 14.27 13.61
N LYS A 17 5.42 14.63 14.90
CA LYS A 17 5.66 13.69 16.00
C LYS A 17 4.77 13.96 17.20
N HIS A 18 4.73 12.99 18.11
CA HIS A 18 3.89 12.90 19.31
C HIS A 18 2.46 12.45 19.04
N ALA A 19 1.92 11.67 19.99
CA ALA A 19 0.59 11.10 19.87
C ALA A 19 -0.46 12.22 19.90
N GLY A 20 -1.39 12.18 18.94
CA GLY A 20 -2.43 13.18 18.80
C GLY A 20 -2.00 14.49 18.12
N SER A 21 -0.74 14.61 17.70
CA SER A 21 -0.33 15.70 16.80
C SER A 21 -0.97 15.47 15.43
N ILE A 22 -1.75 16.45 14.96
CA ILE A 22 -2.41 16.41 13.66
C ILE A 22 -1.93 17.62 12.86
N VAL A 23 -1.37 17.35 11.68
CA VAL A 23 -1.07 18.37 10.67
C VAL A 23 -2.02 18.14 9.50
N THR A 24 -2.62 19.22 8.99
CA THR A 24 -3.47 19.17 7.80
C THR A 24 -2.88 20.09 6.75
N LEU A 25 -2.68 19.57 5.55
CA LEU A 25 -2.30 20.34 4.38
C LEU A 25 -3.53 20.54 3.49
N ASP A 26 -3.90 21.80 3.32
CA ASP A 26 -5.07 22.25 2.57
C ASP A 26 -4.69 23.49 1.73
N SER A 27 -5.69 24.08 1.07
CA SER A 27 -5.50 25.32 0.30
C SER A 27 -4.98 26.54 1.10
N VAL A 28 -5.02 26.51 2.44
CA VAL A 28 -4.60 27.62 3.32
C VAL A 28 -3.14 27.46 3.73
N GLU A 29 -2.75 26.25 4.15
CA GLU A 29 -1.33 25.92 4.41
C GLU A 29 -0.51 25.87 3.10
N GLY A 30 -1.19 25.66 1.96
CA GLY A 30 -0.65 25.83 0.62
C GLY A 30 0.27 24.69 0.17
N ASP A 31 1.22 25.03 -0.69
CA ASP A 31 2.16 24.07 -1.28
C ASP A 31 3.38 23.89 -0.38
N TRP A 32 3.63 22.67 0.06
CA TRP A 32 4.92 22.32 0.63
C TRP A 32 5.81 21.86 -0.52
N ASP A 33 6.64 22.76 -1.06
CA ASP A 33 7.63 22.45 -2.10
C ASP A 33 9.04 22.61 -1.57
N TYR A 34 9.75 21.49 -1.43
CA TYR A 34 11.04 21.49 -0.77
C TYR A 34 12.18 21.02 -1.68
N THR A 35 12.87 21.94 -2.33
CA THR A 35 13.95 21.62 -3.28
C THR A 35 15.35 21.51 -2.65
N GLY A 36 15.43 21.51 -1.32
CA GLY A 36 16.69 21.43 -0.56
C GLY A 36 17.41 20.07 -0.67
N VAL A 37 18.69 20.03 -0.29
CA VAL A 37 19.50 18.81 -0.34
C VAL A 37 19.03 17.83 0.75
N GLY A 38 18.48 16.68 0.34
CA GLY A 38 18.32 15.50 1.21
C GLY A 38 17.08 15.43 2.08
N THR A 39 15.93 15.75 1.52
CA THR A 39 14.73 16.07 2.30
C THR A 39 13.86 14.86 2.56
N ARG A 40 13.77 14.53 3.84
CA ARG A 40 12.86 13.51 4.37
C ARG A 40 11.66 14.17 5.03
N MET A 41 10.48 13.59 4.84
CA MET A 41 9.35 13.84 5.75
C MET A 41 9.14 12.61 6.62
N ARG A 42 8.95 12.81 7.92
CA ARG A 42 8.62 11.73 8.85
C ARG A 42 7.37 12.04 9.63
N VAL A 43 6.45 11.08 9.67
CA VAL A 43 5.23 11.11 10.49
C VAL A 43 5.28 9.91 11.42
N TYR A 44 5.38 10.11 12.74
CA TYR A 44 5.65 9.02 13.67
C TYR A 44 5.19 9.33 15.11
N GLN A 45 5.39 8.38 16.05
CA GLN A 45 4.99 8.51 17.46
C GLN A 45 3.48 8.76 17.67
N GLY A 46 2.64 8.19 16.81
CA GLY A 46 1.19 8.33 16.85
C GLY A 46 0.68 9.66 16.28
N ALA A 47 1.52 10.38 15.52
CA ALA A 47 1.12 11.59 14.83
C ALA A 47 0.41 11.27 13.50
N THR A 48 -0.39 12.23 13.05
CA THR A 48 -1.19 12.14 11.82
C THR A 48 -0.90 13.31 10.89
N MET A 49 -0.73 13.00 9.61
CA MET A 49 -0.74 13.95 8.51
C MET A 49 -2.01 13.75 7.70
N ASN A 50 -2.75 14.83 7.46
CA ASN A 50 -3.89 14.84 6.56
C ASN A 50 -3.54 15.67 5.32
N ILE A 51 -3.88 15.17 4.14
CA ILE A 51 -3.83 15.90 2.88
C ILE A 51 -5.25 15.93 2.33
N VAL A 52 -5.78 17.13 2.19
CA VAL A 52 -7.16 17.37 1.75
C VAL A 52 -7.15 18.22 0.48
N ASP A 53 -8.33 18.55 -0.04
CA ASP A 53 -8.45 19.38 -1.23
C ASP A 53 -7.64 20.68 -1.15
N GLY A 54 -6.88 20.95 -2.22
CA GLY A 54 -5.98 22.08 -2.33
C GLY A 54 -4.63 21.93 -1.63
N GLY A 55 -4.41 20.87 -0.84
CA GLY A 55 -3.10 20.56 -0.28
C GLY A 55 -2.16 19.94 -1.33
N ASP A 56 -0.91 20.39 -1.39
CA ASP A 56 0.10 19.86 -2.32
C ASP A 56 1.43 19.59 -1.60
N LEU A 57 1.76 18.31 -1.44
CA LEU A 57 2.98 17.85 -0.81
C LEU A 57 3.99 17.43 -1.89
N ARG A 58 4.96 18.32 -2.18
CA ARG A 58 5.98 18.12 -3.22
C ARG A 58 7.40 18.36 -2.71
N GLY A 59 8.40 17.81 -3.40
CA GLY A 59 9.81 18.04 -3.05
C GLY A 59 10.29 17.28 -1.80
N PHE A 60 9.76 16.08 -1.56
CA PHE A 60 10.39 15.15 -0.62
C PHE A 60 11.06 14.03 -1.39
N GLY A 61 12.35 13.82 -1.13
CA GLY A 61 13.08 12.69 -1.67
C GLY A 61 12.65 11.38 -0.99
N TRP A 62 12.21 11.44 0.26
CA TRP A 62 11.63 10.30 0.96
C TRP A 62 10.58 10.75 1.98
N ILE A 63 9.34 10.29 1.82
CA ILE A 63 8.27 10.40 2.82
C ILE A 63 8.21 9.10 3.59
N ARG A 64 8.17 9.17 4.92
CA ARG A 64 8.15 7.99 5.78
C ARG A 64 7.11 8.08 6.86
N ILE A 65 6.22 7.11 6.88
CA ILE A 65 5.10 7.00 7.82
C ILE A 65 5.43 5.87 8.79
N GLY A 66 5.69 6.22 10.04
CA GLY A 66 6.06 5.28 11.10
C GLY A 66 7.51 4.80 11.09
N GLU A 67 8.44 5.54 10.49
CA GLU A 67 9.86 5.18 10.51
C GLU A 67 10.54 5.65 11.80
N GLN A 68 11.39 4.79 12.38
CA GLN A 68 12.42 5.24 13.29
C GLN A 68 13.83 4.75 12.93
N THR A 69 14.78 5.68 13.03
CA THR A 69 16.20 5.38 13.28
C THR A 69 16.41 5.28 14.80
N GLY A 70 16.45 4.06 15.34
CA GLY A 70 17.07 3.80 16.66
C GLY A 70 16.19 3.52 17.88
N ASN A 71 14.85 3.65 17.84
CA ASN A 71 13.99 3.02 18.86
C ASN A 71 12.88 2.19 18.19
N PRO A 72 12.48 1.05 18.79
CA PRO A 72 11.34 0.28 18.33
C PRO A 72 10.02 0.99 18.66
N GLY A 73 8.95 0.65 17.94
CA GLY A 73 7.60 0.93 18.42
C GLY A 73 6.89 2.15 17.83
N GLN A 74 7.41 2.80 16.79
CA GLN A 74 6.81 4.03 16.26
C GLN A 74 5.75 3.75 15.21
N VAL A 75 4.60 4.39 15.39
CA VAL A 75 3.46 4.36 14.47
C VAL A 75 3.26 5.76 13.90
N GLY A 76 2.87 5.86 12.63
CA GLY A 76 2.46 7.11 12.00
C GLY A 76 1.22 6.91 11.15
N PHE A 77 0.48 7.99 10.92
CA PHE A 77 -0.74 7.96 10.13
C PHE A 77 -0.67 9.02 9.02
N LEU A 78 -0.97 8.60 7.79
CA LEU A 78 -1.21 9.52 6.68
C LEU A 78 -2.65 9.29 6.21
N ASN A 79 -3.40 10.36 5.99
CA ASN A 79 -4.73 10.30 5.39
C ASN A 79 -4.77 11.26 4.21
N GLN A 80 -5.18 10.77 3.05
CA GLN A 80 -5.41 11.59 1.87
C GLN A 80 -6.86 11.45 1.41
N SER A 81 -7.59 12.55 1.43
CA SER A 81 -8.98 12.61 0.91
C SER A 81 -9.11 13.49 -0.33
N GLY A 82 -8.04 14.20 -0.67
CA GLY A 82 -7.96 15.14 -1.78
C GLY A 82 -6.51 15.55 -2.04
N GLY A 83 -6.31 16.66 -2.74
CA GLY A 83 -4.97 17.24 -2.93
C GLY A 83 -3.99 16.31 -3.66
N ARG A 84 -2.68 16.56 -3.47
CA ARG A 84 -1.62 15.84 -4.18
C ARG A 84 -0.42 15.51 -3.30
N ILE A 85 0.14 14.32 -3.49
CA ILE A 85 1.50 13.94 -3.11
C ILE A 85 2.30 13.72 -4.40
N PHE A 86 3.42 14.42 -4.54
CA PHE A 86 4.31 14.34 -5.71
C PHE A 86 5.75 14.03 -5.30
N LEU A 87 6.17 12.77 -5.51
CA LEU A 87 7.52 12.31 -5.19
C LEU A 87 8.51 12.77 -6.26
N ARG A 88 9.64 13.34 -5.84
CA ARG A 88 10.67 13.83 -6.76
C ARG A 88 11.99 13.13 -6.52
N ASN A 89 12.78 13.01 -7.58
CA ASN A 89 14.15 12.58 -7.46
C ASN A 89 15.01 13.69 -6.84
N LEU A 90 15.02 13.73 -5.52
CA LEU A 90 16.01 14.48 -4.76
C LEU A 90 17.11 13.50 -4.31
N LYS A 91 17.82 13.80 -3.23
CA LYS A 91 18.92 12.95 -2.74
C LYS A 91 18.53 11.49 -2.50
N GLU A 92 17.24 11.20 -2.27
CA GLU A 92 16.75 9.89 -1.83
C GLU A 92 15.79 9.23 -2.83
N GLY A 93 15.77 9.68 -4.08
CA GLY A 93 15.16 8.95 -5.19
C GLY A 93 13.64 9.09 -5.34
N GLY A 94 12.93 9.76 -4.43
CA GLY A 94 11.48 9.93 -4.54
C GLY A 94 10.74 8.66 -4.09
N LYS A 95 10.64 8.50 -2.77
CA LYS A 95 10.08 7.30 -2.13
C LYS A 95 9.01 7.66 -1.12
N LEU A 96 8.01 6.79 -0.98
CA LEU A 96 7.05 6.82 0.13
C LEU A 96 7.05 5.47 0.83
N GLY A 97 7.50 5.44 2.08
CA GLY A 97 7.54 4.24 2.92
C GLY A 97 6.48 4.30 4.02
N ILE A 98 5.72 3.22 4.20
CA ILE A 98 4.74 3.07 5.27
C ILE A 98 5.17 1.88 6.13
N GLY A 99 5.37 2.13 7.41
CA GLY A 99 6.00 1.16 8.29
C GLY A 99 7.37 0.72 7.78
N ASP A 100 8.13 1.62 7.14
CA ASP A 100 9.54 1.39 6.78
C ASP A 100 10.40 1.71 8.00
N GLY A 101 11.00 0.72 8.66
CA GLY A 101 11.89 0.99 9.80
C GLY A 101 12.08 -0.15 10.79
N TYR A 102 13.20 -0.10 11.51
CA TYR A 102 13.64 -1.14 12.42
C TYR A 102 12.78 -1.22 13.69
N GLY A 103 12.21 -2.39 13.96
CA GLY A 103 11.51 -2.70 15.20
C GLY A 103 10.00 -2.83 15.05
N ILE A 104 9.48 -3.94 15.57
CA ILE A 104 8.16 -4.50 15.28
C ILE A 104 7.04 -3.73 16.02
N ALA A 105 6.66 -2.55 15.53
CA ALA A 105 5.37 -1.94 15.89
C ALA A 105 4.38 -2.10 14.73
N PRO A 106 3.29 -2.87 14.90
CA PRO A 106 2.16 -2.77 13.98
C PRO A 106 1.47 -1.41 14.12
N GLY A 107 0.93 -0.88 13.02
CA GLY A 107 -0.07 0.20 13.06
C GLY A 107 0.16 1.38 12.15
N SER A 108 1.32 1.46 11.47
CA SER A 108 1.57 2.58 10.54
C SER A 108 0.71 2.42 9.31
N THR A 109 -0.12 3.42 9.04
CA THR A 109 -1.12 3.35 7.96
C THR A 109 -1.06 4.58 7.09
N TYR A 110 -1.30 4.36 5.80
CA TYR A 110 -1.70 5.39 4.88
C TYR A 110 -3.07 5.03 4.33
N THR A 111 -4.05 5.92 4.49
CA THR A 111 -5.39 5.76 3.93
C THR A 111 -5.62 6.79 2.83
N MET A 112 -6.00 6.35 1.64
CA MET A 112 -6.32 7.22 0.49
C MET A 112 -7.75 6.98 0.03
N SER A 113 -8.57 8.03 0.07
CA SER A 113 -9.99 8.03 -0.36
C SER A 113 -10.27 9.05 -1.48
N GLY A 114 -9.25 9.82 -1.88
CA GLY A 114 -9.31 10.77 -2.98
C GLY A 114 -7.94 11.41 -3.22
N GLY A 115 -7.87 12.33 -4.18
CA GLY A 115 -6.65 13.05 -4.55
C GLY A 115 -5.68 12.26 -5.43
N THR A 116 -4.45 12.73 -5.52
CA THR A 116 -3.40 12.12 -6.35
C THR A 116 -2.17 11.75 -5.54
N LEU A 117 -1.66 10.53 -5.70
CA LEU A 117 -0.32 10.11 -5.32
C LEU A 117 0.44 9.79 -6.60
N THR A 118 1.51 10.52 -6.87
CA THR A 118 2.35 10.24 -8.04
C THR A 118 3.81 10.62 -7.83
N TYR A 119 4.63 10.38 -8.85
CA TYR A 119 6.04 10.69 -8.88
C TYR A 119 6.41 11.50 -10.13
N ASP A 120 7.62 12.04 -10.15
CA ASP A 120 8.17 12.82 -11.26
C ASP A 120 8.54 11.89 -12.42
N ARG A 121 7.55 11.57 -13.27
CA ARG A 121 7.68 10.66 -14.42
C ARG A 121 8.59 11.18 -15.51
N ASP A 122 8.72 12.50 -15.60
CA ASP A 122 9.61 13.17 -16.55
C ASP A 122 11.08 13.09 -16.13
N ASP A 123 11.35 12.71 -14.87
CA ASP A 123 12.69 12.47 -14.36
C ASP A 123 13.02 10.96 -14.36
N PRO A 124 13.83 10.45 -15.30
CA PRO A 124 14.10 9.02 -15.46
C PRO A 124 14.85 8.41 -14.26
N VAL A 125 15.55 9.23 -13.48
CA VAL A 125 16.28 8.80 -12.28
C VAL A 125 15.44 8.87 -11.01
N CYS A 126 14.19 9.33 -11.09
CA CYS A 126 13.23 9.15 -10.00
C CYS A 126 12.91 7.66 -9.82
N ASP A 127 13.10 7.17 -8.60
CA ASP A 127 12.80 5.79 -8.21
C ASP A 127 11.29 5.55 -8.14
N GLY A 128 10.51 6.58 -7.76
CA GLY A 128 9.04 6.57 -7.76
C GLY A 128 8.45 5.40 -6.98
N GLN A 129 8.98 5.13 -5.77
CA GLN A 129 8.70 3.89 -5.03
C GLN A 129 7.65 4.10 -3.97
N LEU A 130 6.68 3.19 -3.92
CA LEU A 130 5.81 2.97 -2.77
C LEU A 130 6.27 1.71 -2.04
N ILE A 131 6.55 1.80 -0.74
CA ILE A 131 7.15 0.73 0.06
C ILE A 131 6.27 0.46 1.29
N LEU A 132 5.84 -0.79 1.46
CA LEU A 132 4.96 -1.22 2.56
C LEU A 132 5.71 -2.21 3.45
N GLY A 133 5.98 -1.84 4.70
CA GLY A 133 6.48 -2.76 5.72
C GLY A 133 7.87 -3.32 5.44
N SER A 134 8.86 -2.46 5.18
CA SER A 134 10.26 -2.85 5.00
C SER A 134 11.06 -2.79 6.30
N ARG A 135 12.20 -3.51 6.35
CA ARG A 135 13.22 -3.42 7.42
C ARG A 135 12.69 -3.77 8.82
N ASP A 136 12.01 -4.92 8.96
CA ASP A 136 11.28 -5.35 10.18
C ASP A 136 10.01 -4.53 10.49
N GLY A 137 9.71 -3.53 9.69
CA GLY A 137 8.59 -2.65 9.92
C GLY A 137 7.25 -3.24 9.43
N LYS A 138 6.16 -2.64 9.89
CA LYS A 138 4.79 -3.08 9.60
C LYS A 138 3.96 -1.92 9.07
N GLY A 139 3.56 -2.00 7.80
CA GLY A 139 2.88 -0.91 7.11
C GLY A 139 1.66 -1.37 6.36
N THR A 140 0.60 -0.56 6.39
CA THR A 140 -0.64 -0.79 5.65
C THR A 140 -0.95 0.39 4.75
N PHE A 141 -1.21 0.11 3.47
CA PHE A 141 -1.79 1.09 2.56
C PHE A 141 -3.23 0.70 2.24
N ILE A 142 -4.18 1.61 2.49
CA ILE A 142 -5.61 1.41 2.34
C ILE A 142 -6.12 2.34 1.25
N ILE A 143 -6.76 1.77 0.23
CA ILE A 143 -7.37 2.51 -0.90
C ILE A 143 -8.88 2.33 -0.80
N ILE A 144 -9.61 3.44 -0.77
CA ILE A 144 -11.06 3.45 -0.57
C ILE A 144 -11.76 4.04 -1.78
N GLY A 145 -12.60 3.25 -2.44
CA GLY A 145 -13.35 3.65 -3.62
C GLY A 145 -12.47 3.96 -4.84
N ASP A 146 -13.05 4.64 -5.82
CA ASP A 146 -12.49 4.90 -7.16
C ASP A 146 -12.05 6.36 -7.39
N ALA A 147 -12.13 7.20 -6.36
CA ALA A 147 -11.69 8.59 -6.42
C ALA A 147 -10.17 8.80 -6.36
N PRO A 148 -9.36 7.94 -5.69
CA PRO A 148 -7.90 8.06 -5.71
C PRO A 148 -7.30 7.95 -7.12
N VAL A 149 -6.27 8.75 -7.41
CA VAL A 149 -5.40 8.56 -8.58
C VAL A 149 -4.01 8.18 -8.09
N ILE A 150 -3.58 6.95 -8.37
CA ILE A 150 -2.32 6.41 -7.86
C ILE A 150 -1.46 5.96 -9.04
N HIS A 151 -0.33 6.65 -9.25
CA HIS A 151 0.60 6.33 -10.32
C HIS A 151 2.03 6.36 -9.82
N MET A 152 2.64 5.20 -9.70
CA MET A 152 3.99 4.99 -9.17
C MET A 152 4.89 4.33 -10.22
N LYS A 153 6.19 4.31 -9.99
CA LYS A 153 7.11 3.55 -10.83
C LYS A 153 7.13 2.09 -10.36
N ASN A 154 7.38 1.90 -9.07
CA ASN A 154 7.47 0.58 -8.45
C ASN A 154 6.67 0.51 -7.14
N LEU A 155 6.16 -0.68 -6.84
CA LEU A 155 5.56 -1.02 -5.56
C LEU A 155 6.39 -2.12 -4.88
N TYR A 156 6.66 -1.97 -3.59
CA TYR A 156 7.33 -2.97 -2.77
C TYR A 156 6.45 -3.31 -1.56
N ILE A 157 6.21 -4.60 -1.33
CA ILE A 157 5.37 -5.07 -0.22
C ILE A 157 6.15 -6.11 0.57
N ALA A 158 6.23 -5.90 1.89
CA ALA A 158 6.98 -6.72 2.81
C ALA A 158 8.46 -6.84 2.40
N GLY A 159 9.08 -5.71 2.06
CA GLY A 159 10.47 -5.67 1.64
C GLY A 159 10.81 -4.34 1.01
N ASP A 160 12.11 -4.04 0.91
CA ASP A 160 12.63 -3.05 -0.02
C ASP A 160 13.84 -3.68 -0.70
N ASN A 161 13.86 -3.73 -2.03
CA ASN A 161 15.07 -4.07 -2.80
C ASN A 161 15.84 -2.79 -3.16
N SER A 162 15.60 -1.71 -2.42
CA SER A 162 16.14 -0.39 -2.71
C SER A 162 17.61 -0.33 -2.29
N GLY A 163 18.50 -0.82 -3.16
CA GLY A 163 19.93 -0.91 -2.90
C GLY A 163 20.55 -2.28 -3.16
N GLY A 164 19.82 -3.23 -3.75
CA GLY A 164 20.37 -4.50 -4.22
C GLY A 164 20.65 -5.54 -3.14
N ASN A 165 20.22 -5.31 -1.89
CA ASN A 165 20.28 -6.29 -0.82
C ASN A 165 18.88 -6.45 -0.22
N PRO A 166 18.20 -7.60 -0.43
CA PRO A 166 16.86 -7.80 0.09
C PRO A 166 16.88 -7.74 1.61
N TYR A 167 16.03 -6.90 2.18
CA TYR A 167 15.72 -7.00 3.60
C TYR A 167 14.81 -8.21 3.81
N ASN A 168 15.26 -9.13 4.66
CA ASN A 168 14.59 -10.42 4.84
C ASN A 168 13.44 -10.39 5.84
N TYR A 169 13.03 -9.22 6.31
CA TYR A 169 12.04 -9.08 7.38
C TYR A 169 11.13 -7.88 7.14
N GLY A 170 9.84 -8.06 7.45
CA GLY A 170 8.85 -6.99 7.35
C GLY A 170 7.44 -7.53 7.17
N THR A 171 6.43 -6.67 7.37
CA THR A 171 5.03 -7.01 7.08
C THR A 171 4.37 -5.88 6.31
N GLY A 172 4.08 -6.11 5.04
CA GLY A 172 3.34 -5.17 4.19
C GLY A 172 1.88 -5.62 4.07
N THR A 173 0.94 -4.68 4.16
CA THR A 173 -0.47 -4.95 3.90
C THR A 173 -0.98 -3.96 2.86
N LEU A 174 -1.60 -4.47 1.80
CA LEU A 174 -2.33 -3.68 0.84
C LEU A 174 -3.82 -3.99 1.00
N GLU A 175 -4.62 -2.95 1.22
CA GLU A 175 -6.05 -3.06 1.44
C GLU A 175 -6.83 -2.26 0.40
N PHE A 176 -7.80 -2.91 -0.25
CA PHE A 176 -8.75 -2.29 -1.14
C PHE A 176 -10.16 -2.37 -0.55
N VAL A 177 -10.77 -1.21 -0.36
CA VAL A 177 -12.17 -1.08 0.09
C VAL A 177 -13.01 -0.70 -1.13
N VAL A 178 -13.67 -1.70 -1.71
CA VAL A 178 -14.38 -1.59 -2.98
C VAL A 178 -15.75 -0.93 -2.78
N GLY A 179 -16.00 0.12 -3.54
CA GLY A 179 -17.25 0.86 -3.57
C GLY A 179 -18.19 0.41 -4.71
N ALA A 180 -19.28 1.16 -4.89
CA ALA A 180 -20.32 0.82 -5.86
C ALA A 180 -19.85 0.88 -7.32
N THR A 181 -18.82 1.68 -7.57
CA THR A 181 -18.19 1.90 -8.86
C THR A 181 -16.84 1.19 -8.99
N GLY A 182 -16.48 0.35 -8.01
CA GLY A 182 -15.21 -0.35 -7.96
C GLY A 182 -14.21 0.29 -6.98
N VAL A 183 -12.93 0.14 -7.29
CA VAL A 183 -11.81 0.69 -6.53
C VAL A 183 -10.74 1.19 -7.49
N SER A 184 -9.99 2.23 -7.11
CA SER A 184 -8.89 2.71 -7.92
C SER A 184 -7.74 1.70 -7.95
N PRO A 185 -7.25 1.32 -9.15
CA PRO A 185 -6.03 0.53 -9.25
C PRO A 185 -4.80 1.38 -8.89
N ILE A 186 -3.72 0.69 -8.52
CA ILE A 186 -2.38 1.28 -8.51
C ILE A 186 -1.77 1.09 -9.90
N ILE A 187 -1.50 2.19 -10.61
CA ILE A 187 -0.82 2.15 -11.91
C ILE A 187 0.69 2.19 -11.71
N LEU A 188 1.41 1.25 -12.32
CA LEU A 188 2.86 1.10 -12.19
C LEU A 188 3.56 1.21 -13.56
N ASP A 189 4.44 2.21 -13.72
CA ASP A 189 5.27 2.34 -14.93
C ASP A 189 6.36 1.25 -15.03
N SER A 190 6.55 0.42 -14.00
CA SER A 190 7.49 -0.71 -13.99
C SER A 190 6.85 -1.98 -13.44
N THR A 191 6.90 -2.25 -12.14
CA THR A 191 6.39 -3.52 -11.58
C THR A 191 6.14 -3.45 -10.07
N ALA A 192 5.49 -4.48 -9.53
CA ALA A 192 5.38 -4.74 -8.10
C ALA A 192 6.32 -5.87 -7.68
N TYR A 193 6.95 -5.70 -6.51
CA TYR A 193 7.78 -6.70 -5.84
C TYR A 193 7.10 -7.07 -4.53
N ILE A 194 6.56 -8.28 -4.48
CA ILE A 194 5.76 -8.77 -3.36
C ILE A 194 6.52 -9.92 -2.72
N ASP A 195 6.68 -9.85 -1.40
CA ASP A 195 7.25 -10.93 -0.58
C ASP A 195 8.59 -11.46 -1.11
N GLN A 196 9.57 -10.56 -1.23
CA GLN A 196 10.89 -10.89 -1.79
C GLN A 196 11.93 -11.32 -0.73
N GLY A 197 11.54 -11.43 0.54
CA GLY A 197 12.40 -11.84 1.65
C GLY A 197 12.13 -13.27 2.10
N THR A 198 12.98 -13.80 2.97
CA THR A 198 12.81 -15.16 3.52
C THR A 198 11.90 -15.22 4.75
N ASP A 199 11.81 -14.13 5.52
CA ASP A 199 10.99 -14.00 6.73
C ASP A 199 10.08 -12.76 6.65
N THR A 200 9.54 -12.53 5.47
CA THR A 200 8.60 -11.45 5.16
C THR A 200 7.15 -11.94 5.21
N LEU A 201 6.20 -11.02 5.31
CA LEU A 201 4.78 -11.32 5.28
C LEU A 201 4.02 -10.26 4.49
N ALA A 202 3.54 -10.61 3.30
CA ALA A 202 2.70 -9.75 2.46
C ALA A 202 1.22 -10.16 2.58
N ASN A 203 0.37 -9.21 2.94
CA ASN A 203 -1.08 -9.44 3.07
C ASN A 203 -1.86 -8.59 2.07
N LEU A 204 -2.84 -9.21 1.41
CA LEU A 204 -3.85 -8.56 0.60
C LEU A 204 -5.19 -8.62 1.33
N ILE A 205 -5.82 -7.48 1.52
CA ILE A 205 -7.14 -7.37 2.14
C ILE A 205 -8.10 -6.73 1.14
N ILE A 206 -9.25 -7.35 0.92
CA ILE A 206 -10.30 -6.85 0.06
C ILE A 206 -11.59 -6.83 0.85
N THR A 207 -12.22 -5.66 0.95
CA THR A 207 -13.51 -5.49 1.63
C THR A 207 -14.48 -4.71 0.73
N LEU A 208 -15.78 -4.79 1.05
CA LEU A 208 -16.83 -4.04 0.35
C LEU A 208 -17.38 -2.97 1.28
N MET A 209 -17.49 -1.73 0.79
CA MET A 209 -18.28 -0.67 1.44
C MET A 209 -19.62 -0.42 0.75
N ALA A 210 -19.80 -0.96 -0.45
CA ALA A 210 -21.04 -0.97 -1.22
C ALA A 210 -21.05 -2.23 -2.13
N PRO A 211 -22.20 -2.61 -2.72
CA PRO A 211 -22.24 -3.68 -3.71
C PRO A 211 -21.32 -3.34 -4.89
N PRO A 212 -20.34 -4.18 -5.27
CA PRO A 212 -19.45 -3.89 -6.39
C PRO A 212 -20.20 -3.98 -7.73
N PRO A 213 -19.62 -3.46 -8.83
CA PRO A 213 -20.13 -3.71 -10.17
C PRO A 213 -20.28 -5.22 -10.44
N ILE A 214 -21.49 -5.64 -10.77
CA ILE A 214 -21.80 -7.06 -10.98
C ILE A 214 -21.22 -7.51 -12.32
N SER A 215 -20.62 -8.70 -12.34
CA SER A 215 -20.06 -9.33 -13.54
C SER A 215 -18.84 -8.65 -14.15
N GLU A 216 -18.11 -7.90 -13.34
CA GLU A 216 -16.87 -7.25 -13.76
C GLU A 216 -15.70 -7.74 -12.90
N ASP A 217 -14.56 -7.89 -13.55
CA ASP A 217 -13.29 -8.14 -12.88
C ASP A 217 -12.85 -6.86 -12.16
N ILE A 218 -12.16 -7.01 -11.03
CA ILE A 218 -11.63 -5.87 -10.26
C ILE A 218 -10.12 -5.81 -10.49
N LEU A 219 -9.68 -4.79 -11.21
CA LEU A 219 -8.26 -4.47 -11.38
C LEU A 219 -7.73 -3.80 -10.11
N LEU A 220 -6.71 -4.40 -9.50
CA LEU A 220 -6.11 -3.89 -8.25
C LEU A 220 -4.77 -3.20 -8.51
N ILE A 221 -3.94 -3.81 -9.36
CA ILE A 221 -2.65 -3.27 -9.78
C ILE A 221 -2.54 -3.44 -11.29
N ASP A 222 -2.26 -2.34 -11.99
CA ASP A 222 -1.94 -2.29 -13.41
C ASP A 222 -0.42 -2.08 -13.54
N ALA A 223 0.30 -3.03 -14.14
CA ALA A 223 1.76 -2.97 -14.19
C ALA A 223 2.30 -3.21 -15.60
N VAL A 224 3.25 -2.36 -16.02
CA VAL A 224 3.91 -2.51 -17.33
C VAL A 224 4.71 -3.82 -17.46
N ASN A 225 5.29 -4.32 -16.37
CA ASN A 225 6.03 -5.58 -16.34
C ASN A 225 5.44 -6.52 -15.29
N THR A 226 5.56 -7.82 -15.57
CA THR A 226 5.06 -8.92 -14.73
C THR A 226 5.39 -8.72 -13.26
N ILE A 227 4.36 -8.82 -12.42
CA ILE A 227 4.51 -8.77 -10.96
C ILE A 227 5.48 -9.86 -10.49
N GLN A 228 6.39 -9.47 -9.60
CA GLN A 228 7.39 -10.36 -9.03
C GLN A 228 6.95 -10.80 -7.63
N GLY A 229 6.68 -12.09 -7.48
CA GLY A 229 6.24 -12.70 -6.22
C GLY A 229 4.72 -12.67 -6.02
N THR A 230 4.28 -13.11 -4.85
CA THR A 230 2.86 -13.25 -4.49
C THR A 230 2.61 -12.80 -3.06
N PHE A 231 1.39 -12.41 -2.72
CA PHE A 231 1.00 -12.26 -1.32
C PHE A 231 0.99 -13.63 -0.62
N ASP A 232 1.26 -13.63 0.68
CA ASP A 232 1.07 -14.79 1.53
C ASP A 232 -0.41 -15.02 1.83
N THR A 233 -1.12 -13.93 2.13
CA THR A 233 -2.53 -14.01 2.53
C THR A 233 -3.48 -13.12 1.75
N LEU A 234 -4.69 -13.62 1.53
CA LEU A 234 -5.85 -12.93 0.95
C LEU A 234 -6.99 -13.05 1.96
N ASN A 235 -7.36 -11.94 2.60
CA ASN A 235 -8.33 -11.92 3.70
C ASN A 235 -8.03 -12.98 4.79
N GLY A 236 -6.74 -13.21 5.07
CA GLY A 236 -6.25 -14.20 6.05
C GLY A 236 -6.22 -15.66 5.57
N GLY A 237 -6.76 -15.96 4.38
CA GLY A 237 -6.57 -17.23 3.67
C GLY A 237 -5.32 -17.23 2.79
N SER A 238 -5.05 -18.30 2.02
CA SER A 238 -3.93 -18.32 1.07
C SER A 238 -4.19 -17.37 -0.11
N ALA A 239 -3.18 -16.62 -0.54
CA ALA A 239 -3.22 -15.76 -1.73
C ALA A 239 -2.46 -16.34 -2.94
N ALA A 240 -2.44 -17.66 -3.09
CA ALA A 240 -1.88 -18.29 -4.28
C ALA A 240 -2.66 -17.90 -5.56
N GLU A 241 -2.03 -18.07 -6.73
CA GLU A 241 -2.71 -17.93 -8.02
C GLU A 241 -4.00 -18.78 -8.06
N GLY A 242 -5.10 -18.18 -8.49
CA GLY A 242 -6.43 -18.78 -8.52
C GLY A 242 -7.14 -18.87 -7.16
N ALA A 243 -6.56 -18.33 -6.08
CA ALA A 243 -7.20 -18.31 -4.77
C ALA A 243 -8.57 -17.62 -4.83
N SER A 244 -9.59 -18.28 -4.30
CA SER A 244 -10.94 -17.74 -4.27
C SER A 244 -11.12 -16.81 -3.08
N VAL A 245 -11.78 -15.67 -3.30
CA VAL A 245 -12.28 -14.80 -2.22
C VAL A 245 -13.78 -14.63 -2.37
N ILE A 246 -14.48 -14.72 -1.24
CA ILE A 246 -15.90 -14.39 -1.15
C ILE A 246 -16.00 -13.11 -0.36
N LEU A 247 -16.56 -12.09 -0.99
CA LEU A 247 -16.82 -10.80 -0.40
C LEU A 247 -18.30 -10.70 -0.08
N ASP A 248 -18.62 -10.46 1.19
CA ASP A 248 -20.00 -10.35 1.66
C ASP A 248 -20.42 -8.88 1.74
N TYR A 249 -21.60 -8.53 1.22
CA TYR A 249 -22.24 -7.24 1.46
C TYR A 249 -23.72 -7.44 1.79
N GLY A 250 -24.08 -7.24 3.06
CA GLY A 250 -25.42 -7.57 3.55
C GLY A 250 -25.68 -9.08 3.46
N ALA A 251 -26.67 -9.47 2.67
CA ALA A 251 -26.99 -10.89 2.42
C ALA A 251 -26.37 -11.44 1.14
N ASP A 252 -25.81 -10.57 0.29
CA ASP A 252 -25.28 -10.92 -1.01
C ASP A 252 -23.81 -11.33 -0.92
N LYS A 253 -23.42 -12.23 -1.83
CA LYS A 253 -22.07 -12.79 -1.90
C LYS A 253 -21.48 -12.59 -3.28
N TYR A 254 -20.23 -12.12 -3.31
CA TYR A 254 -19.51 -11.83 -4.53
C TYR A 254 -18.25 -12.69 -4.55
N ALA A 255 -18.16 -13.61 -5.50
CA ALA A 255 -17.07 -14.57 -5.60
C ALA A 255 -16.08 -14.17 -6.68
N TYR A 256 -14.79 -14.17 -6.33
CA TYR A 256 -13.71 -13.86 -7.25
C TYR A 256 -12.57 -14.87 -7.13
N ALA A 257 -11.76 -14.99 -8.18
CA ALA A 257 -10.46 -15.67 -8.16
C ALA A 257 -9.33 -14.65 -8.35
N LEU A 258 -8.30 -14.71 -7.50
CA LEU A 258 -7.11 -13.89 -7.61
C LEU A 258 -6.21 -14.37 -8.76
N THR A 259 -5.70 -13.45 -9.58
CA THR A 259 -4.62 -13.72 -10.53
C THR A 259 -3.55 -12.63 -10.49
N TYR A 260 -2.28 -13.03 -10.57
CA TYR A 260 -1.11 -12.14 -10.68
C TYR A 260 -0.65 -11.94 -12.13
N ALA A 261 -1.36 -12.55 -13.08
CA ALA A 261 -1.11 -12.48 -14.51
C ALA A 261 -2.40 -12.13 -15.26
N GLY A 262 -3.20 -11.25 -14.66
CA GLY A 262 -4.44 -10.76 -15.24
C GLY A 262 -4.20 -9.62 -16.22
N GLY A 263 -5.29 -8.99 -16.66
CA GLY A 263 -5.23 -7.86 -17.58
C GLY A 263 -4.96 -8.27 -19.03
N SER A 264 -4.79 -7.26 -19.89
CA SER A 264 -4.64 -7.50 -21.33
C SER A 264 -3.22 -7.95 -21.74
N ASP A 265 -2.25 -7.70 -20.88
CA ASP A 265 -0.82 -7.98 -21.09
C ASP A 265 -0.29 -9.10 -20.17
N ASN A 266 -1.14 -9.64 -19.28
CA ASN A 266 -0.82 -10.67 -18.28
C ASN A 266 0.20 -10.22 -17.22
N ASN A 267 0.25 -8.92 -16.91
CA ASN A 267 1.13 -8.38 -15.88
C ASN A 267 0.39 -7.89 -14.63
N ASP A 268 -0.94 -7.94 -14.64
CA ASP A 268 -1.77 -7.24 -13.65
C ASP A 268 -2.21 -8.14 -12.48
N LEU A 269 -2.48 -7.51 -11.34
CA LEU A 269 -3.17 -8.13 -10.22
C LEU A 269 -4.67 -7.88 -10.36
N VAL A 270 -5.44 -8.95 -10.55
CA VAL A 270 -6.87 -8.86 -10.83
C VAL A 270 -7.65 -9.84 -9.97
N LEU A 271 -8.85 -9.45 -9.56
CA LEU A 271 -9.88 -10.36 -9.06
C LEU A 271 -10.86 -10.68 -10.19
N ILE A 272 -10.82 -11.90 -10.70
CA ILE A 272 -11.67 -12.37 -11.79
C ILE A 272 -13.03 -12.76 -11.23
N TRP A 273 -14.10 -12.20 -11.79
CA TRP A 273 -15.47 -12.52 -11.37
C TRP A 273 -15.83 -13.98 -11.65
N ILE A 274 -16.43 -14.65 -10.66
CA ILE A 274 -16.95 -16.00 -10.79
C ILE A 274 -18.48 -15.94 -10.83
N PRO A 275 -19.13 -16.10 -12.01
CA PRO A 275 -20.58 -16.05 -12.11
C PRO A 275 -21.25 -17.23 -11.37
N GLU A 276 -22.43 -16.98 -10.80
CA GLU A 276 -23.28 -18.07 -10.33
C GLU A 276 -23.78 -18.92 -11.52
N PRO A 277 -23.87 -20.27 -11.41
CA PRO A 277 -23.78 -21.08 -10.19
C PRO A 277 -22.37 -21.62 -9.86
N ALA A 278 -21.32 -21.20 -10.58
CA ALA A 278 -19.96 -21.74 -10.40
C ALA A 278 -19.42 -21.48 -8.97
N ALA A 279 -19.82 -20.36 -8.36
CA ALA A 279 -19.51 -20.04 -6.97
C ALA A 279 -19.99 -21.12 -5.97
N PHE A 280 -21.18 -21.71 -6.19
CA PHE A 280 -21.71 -22.77 -5.32
C PHE A 280 -20.92 -24.08 -5.42
N VAL A 281 -20.38 -24.39 -6.61
CA VAL A 281 -19.55 -25.57 -6.82
C VAL A 281 -18.20 -25.43 -6.13
N LEU A 282 -17.61 -24.23 -6.14
CA LEU A 282 -16.35 -23.94 -5.42
C LEU A 282 -16.51 -24.08 -3.91
N LEU A 283 -17.60 -23.54 -3.35
CA LEU A 283 -17.97 -23.71 -1.94
C LEU A 283 -18.14 -25.19 -1.56
N ALA A 284 -18.81 -25.97 -2.41
CA ALA A 284 -19.01 -27.40 -2.19
C ALA A 284 -17.67 -28.16 -2.23
N LEU A 285 -16.80 -27.88 -3.21
CA LEU A 285 -15.50 -28.55 -3.36
C LEU A 285 -14.51 -28.20 -2.24
N GLY A 286 -14.45 -26.93 -1.81
CA GLY A 286 -13.60 -26.49 -0.70
C GLY A 286 -13.97 -27.16 0.64
N SER A 287 -15.24 -27.50 0.83
CA SER A 287 -15.72 -28.23 2.02
C SER A 287 -15.52 -29.76 1.94
N LEU A 288 -15.25 -30.31 0.74
CA LEU A 288 -15.17 -31.74 0.47
C LEU A 288 -13.74 -32.31 0.45
N LEU A 289 -12.70 -31.49 0.67
CA LEU A 289 -11.35 -31.99 0.88
C LEU A 289 -11.15 -32.30 2.38
N PRO A 290 -11.29 -33.56 2.84
CA PRO A 290 -10.90 -33.91 4.19
C PRO A 290 -9.41 -33.60 4.35
N VAL A 291 -9.09 -32.85 5.40
CA VAL A 291 -7.72 -32.71 5.91
C VAL A 291 -7.22 -34.11 6.26
N SER A 292 -6.54 -34.74 5.31
CA SER A 292 -5.75 -35.95 5.53
C SER A 292 -4.59 -35.57 6.44
N LYS A 293 -4.82 -35.54 7.75
CA LYS A 293 -3.76 -35.54 8.77
C LYS A 293 -2.98 -36.85 8.60
N LYS A 294 -1.90 -36.81 7.81
CA LYS A 294 -0.85 -37.83 7.90
C LYS A 294 -0.23 -37.72 9.30
N ARG A 295 -0.64 -38.61 10.20
CA ARG A 295 0.14 -38.92 11.41
C ARG A 295 1.43 -39.60 10.94
N SER A 296 2.56 -38.90 11.00
CA SER A 296 3.87 -39.56 10.91
C SER A 296 4.11 -40.31 12.21
N LYS A 297 4.23 -41.63 12.13
CA LYS A 297 4.97 -42.42 13.11
C LYS A 297 6.40 -42.50 12.60
N PHE A 298 7.32 -41.86 13.31
CA PHE A 298 8.63 -42.39 13.67
C PHE A 298 9.06 -41.69 14.96
#